data_AF-A0A7K0DUK5-F1
#
_entry.id   AF-A0A7K0DUK5-F1
#
_cell.length_a   1.000
_cell.length_b   1.000
_cell.length_c   1.000
_cell.angle_alpha   90.00
_cell.angle_beta   90.00
_cell.angle_gamma   90.00
#
_symmetry.space_group_name_H-M   'P 1'
#
loop_
_entity.id
_entity.type
_entity.pdbx_description
1 polymer ?
#
loop_
_entity_poly.entity_id
_entity_poly.type
_entity_poly.pdbx_seq_one_letter_code
_entity_poly.pdbx_strand_id
1 'polypeptide(L)'
;MTRFIDRIDGTGSLDRRTALAGAGAAAATLGLVTACGGGDSPAAPPAGSSQPAAPHPMPTQQPATGLARTADVPVGGGVIVGDTVVTQPAAGSFLGFSSRCTHLGCLVNQVADGLIKCPCHNSSFHLDGTVAAGPASRPLDTRPVRVEGDQIVHG
;
A
#
# COMPACT_ATOMS: atom_id res chain seq x y z
N MET A 1 28.77 18.09 -55.08
CA MET A 1 28.54 19.52 -55.39
C MET A 1 27.06 19.78 -55.08
N THR A 2 26.62 20.86 -54.43
CA THR A 2 27.27 22.17 -54.20
C THR A 2 27.14 22.60 -52.72
N ARG A 3 27.87 23.65 -52.30
CA ARG A 3 27.94 24.24 -50.94
C ARG A 3 26.65 25.04 -50.60
N PHE A 4 26.27 25.32 -49.33
CA PHE A 4 26.89 26.30 -48.40
C PHE A 4 27.10 27.66 -49.14
N ILE A 5 26.66 28.85 -48.72
CA ILE A 5 26.15 29.46 -47.45
C ILE A 5 25.29 30.71 -47.85
N ASP A 6 24.63 31.56 -47.03
CA ASP A 6 24.41 31.77 -45.57
C ASP A 6 23.14 32.67 -45.39
N ARG A 7 22.50 32.69 -44.19
CA ARG A 7 22.36 33.90 -43.33
C ARG A 7 21.21 33.89 -42.30
N ILE A 8 21.58 34.22 -41.06
CA ILE A 8 20.74 34.47 -39.88
C ILE A 8 20.58 36.00 -39.68
N ASP A 9 19.43 36.47 -39.20
CA ASP A 9 19.28 37.42 -38.06
C ASP A 9 17.82 37.83 -37.85
N GLY A 10 17.40 38.02 -36.57
CA GLY A 10 15.98 38.27 -36.23
C GLY A 10 15.60 38.28 -34.74
N THR A 11 16.57 38.51 -33.86
CA THR A 11 16.44 39.09 -32.49
C THR A 11 15.07 39.10 -31.78
N GLY A 12 14.96 38.40 -30.64
CA GLY A 12 13.73 38.42 -29.82
C GLY A 12 13.86 37.95 -28.35
N SER A 13 15.05 38.04 -27.74
CA SER A 13 15.30 37.57 -26.36
C SER A 13 15.63 38.72 -25.41
N LEU A 14 14.66 39.15 -24.58
CA LEU A 14 14.92 39.93 -23.37
C LEU A 14 14.03 39.50 -22.19
N ASP A 15 14.66 39.55 -21.02
CA ASP A 15 14.29 39.09 -19.70
C ASP A 15 12.86 39.39 -19.20
N ARG A 16 12.35 38.48 -18.35
CA ARG A 16 11.40 38.80 -17.26
C ARG A 16 12.06 38.68 -15.89
N ARG A 17 13.27 39.24 -15.74
CA ARG A 17 13.97 39.42 -14.45
C ARG A 17 13.37 40.60 -13.68
N THR A 18 12.13 40.47 -13.22
CA THR A 18 11.54 41.43 -12.29
C THR A 18 11.92 41.04 -10.86
N ALA A 19 13.11 41.48 -10.42
CA ALA A 19 13.51 41.35 -9.03
C ALA A 19 12.75 42.39 -8.17
N LEU A 20 12.16 41.94 -7.06
CA LEU A 20 11.67 42.79 -5.99
C LEU A 20 12.21 42.23 -4.67
N ALA A 21 13.01 43.04 -3.97
CA ALA A 21 13.63 42.66 -2.72
C ALA A 21 12.66 42.77 -1.54
N GLY A 22 12.78 41.87 -0.56
CA GLY A 22 11.95 41.85 0.64
C GLY A 22 12.75 41.40 1.86
N ALA A 23 13.66 42.24 2.34
CA ALA A 23 14.37 42.01 3.60
C ALA A 23 13.48 42.47 4.76
N GLY A 24 13.11 41.55 5.66
CA GLY A 24 12.36 41.84 6.88
C GLY A 24 12.97 41.07 8.06
N ALA A 25 13.37 41.77 9.11
CA ALA A 25 14.12 41.21 10.22
C ALA A 25 13.27 41.08 11.51
N ALA A 26 13.58 40.03 12.27
CA ALA A 26 13.40 39.86 13.72
C ALA A 26 12.18 40.48 14.42
N ALA A 27 11.30 39.60 14.92
CA ALA A 27 10.48 39.87 16.11
C ALA A 27 10.46 38.63 17.02
N ALA A 28 11.42 38.55 17.94
CA ALA A 28 11.46 37.50 18.97
C ALA A 28 10.83 38.04 20.27
N THR A 29 9.75 37.41 20.75
CA THR A 29 9.09 37.78 22.01
C THR A 29 9.29 36.70 23.06
N LEU A 30 10.23 36.94 23.98
CA LEU A 30 10.49 36.08 25.14
C LEU A 30 9.39 36.22 26.19
N GLY A 31 8.39 35.34 26.14
CA GLY A 31 7.32 35.26 27.14
C GLY A 31 7.72 34.43 28.36
N LEU A 32 8.40 35.03 29.34
CA LEU A 32 8.70 34.39 30.64
C LEU A 32 7.71 34.85 31.72
N VAL A 33 6.78 33.99 32.10
CA VAL A 33 6.00 34.11 33.35
C VAL A 33 5.94 32.77 34.07
N THR A 34 6.64 32.68 35.20
CA THR A 34 6.71 31.48 36.05
C THR A 34 5.50 31.42 37.00
N ALA A 35 4.49 30.64 36.65
CA ALA A 35 3.39 30.31 37.56
C ALA A 35 3.83 29.19 38.52
N CYS A 36 4.30 29.55 39.72
CA CYS A 36 4.59 28.59 40.78
C CYS A 36 3.32 28.36 41.61
N GLY A 37 2.73 27.17 41.52
CA GLY A 37 1.54 26.79 42.27
C GLY A 37 1.50 25.28 42.49
N GLY A 38 1.72 24.84 43.73
CA GLY A 38 1.56 23.45 44.12
C GLY A 38 0.09 23.12 44.42
N GLY A 39 -0.32 21.90 44.11
CA GLY A 39 -1.65 21.36 44.43
C GLY A 39 -1.68 19.85 44.18
N ASP A 40 -2.24 19.10 45.13
CA ASP A 40 -2.16 17.65 45.22
C ASP A 40 -2.75 16.87 44.03
N SER A 41 -2.20 15.67 43.83
CA SER A 41 -2.57 14.73 42.78
C SER A 41 -4.01 14.18 42.92
N PRO A 42 -4.86 14.30 41.88
CA PRO A 42 -5.97 13.37 41.69
C PRO A 42 -5.45 12.05 41.07
N ALA A 43 -6.06 10.94 41.48
CA ALA A 43 -5.66 9.56 41.19
C ALA A 43 -5.23 9.27 39.73
N ALA A 44 -4.20 8.44 39.58
CA ALA A 44 -3.94 7.75 38.32
C ALA A 44 -5.16 6.90 37.93
N PRO A 45 -5.51 6.81 36.62
CA PRO A 45 -6.56 5.90 36.18
C PRO A 45 -6.16 4.45 36.53
N PRO A 46 -7.13 3.57 36.86
CA PRO A 46 -6.83 2.16 37.05
C PRO A 46 -6.22 1.60 35.77
N ALA A 47 -5.14 0.83 35.89
CA ALA A 47 -4.53 0.14 34.75
C ALA A 47 -5.58 -0.79 34.13
N GLY A 48 -6.10 -0.39 32.96
CA GLY A 48 -7.13 -1.14 32.25
C GLY A 48 -6.62 -2.53 31.93
N SER A 49 -7.21 -3.55 32.54
CA SER A 49 -6.76 -4.94 32.40
C SER A 49 -6.72 -5.34 30.94
N SER A 50 -5.53 -5.62 30.42
CA SER A 50 -5.33 -6.16 29.08
C SER A 50 -5.99 -7.53 28.97
N GLN A 51 -7.28 -7.57 28.60
CA GLN A 51 -7.95 -8.82 28.27
C GLN A 51 -7.17 -9.47 27.12
N PRO A 52 -6.74 -10.74 27.26
CA PRO A 52 -6.23 -11.49 26.12
C PRO A 52 -7.29 -11.49 25.02
N ALA A 53 -6.91 -11.07 23.82
CA ALA A 53 -7.83 -11.11 22.69
C ALA A 53 -8.32 -12.54 22.51
N ALA A 54 -9.65 -12.74 22.58
CA ALA A 54 -10.24 -14.06 22.40
C ALA A 54 -9.76 -14.65 21.07
N PRO A 55 -9.33 -15.93 21.04
CA PRO A 55 -8.87 -16.55 19.81
C PRO A 55 -10.02 -16.49 18.80
N HIS A 56 -9.81 -15.72 17.73
CA HIS A 56 -10.79 -15.62 16.67
C HIS A 56 -10.93 -17.02 16.06
N PRO A 57 -12.15 -17.57 15.91
CA PRO A 57 -12.32 -18.90 15.38
C PRO A 57 -11.80 -18.95 13.95
N MET A 58 -10.63 -19.58 13.77
CA MET A 58 -10.09 -19.90 12.45
C MET A 58 -11.15 -20.72 11.70
N PRO A 59 -11.44 -20.40 10.42
CA PRO A 59 -12.32 -21.21 9.61
C PRO A 59 -11.85 -22.67 9.62
N THR A 60 -12.77 -23.60 9.86
CA THR A 60 -12.47 -25.03 9.92
C THR A 60 -11.86 -25.49 8.60
N GLN A 61 -10.74 -26.21 8.71
CA GLN A 61 -9.89 -26.70 7.61
C GLN A 61 -10.70 -27.12 6.35
N GLN A 62 -10.59 -26.34 5.28
CA GLN A 62 -11.08 -26.75 3.96
C GLN A 62 -10.31 -28.01 3.49
N PRO A 63 -10.95 -28.92 2.73
CA PRO A 63 -10.30 -30.14 2.25
C PRO A 63 -9.06 -29.84 1.40
N ALA A 64 -7.95 -30.51 1.70
CA ALA A 64 -6.59 -30.02 1.47
C ALA A 64 -6.05 -30.17 0.03
N THR A 65 -6.86 -29.87 -0.99
CA THR A 65 -6.46 -29.95 -2.41
C THR A 65 -6.89 -28.74 -3.25
N GLY A 66 -8.12 -28.23 -3.08
CA GLY A 66 -8.64 -27.09 -3.85
C GLY A 66 -8.50 -25.77 -3.12
N LEU A 67 -7.96 -24.75 -3.79
CA LEU A 67 -8.00 -23.35 -3.33
C LEU A 67 -9.37 -22.73 -3.65
N ALA A 68 -9.76 -22.73 -4.92
CA ALA A 68 -11.02 -22.17 -5.41
C ALA A 68 -11.39 -22.83 -6.75
N ARG A 69 -12.65 -22.72 -7.19
CA ARG A 69 -13.00 -23.05 -8.58
C ARG A 69 -12.64 -21.89 -9.49
N THR A 70 -12.29 -22.18 -10.74
CA THR A 70 -12.01 -21.16 -11.77
C THR A 70 -13.18 -20.21 -12.00
N ALA A 71 -14.42 -20.69 -11.81
CA ALA A 71 -15.63 -19.87 -11.90
C ALA A 71 -15.91 -18.98 -10.68
N ASP A 72 -15.27 -19.22 -9.53
CA ASP A 72 -15.44 -18.40 -8.31
C ASP A 72 -14.48 -17.20 -8.26
N VAL A 73 -13.52 -17.11 -9.20
CA VAL A 73 -12.55 -16.02 -9.27
C VAL A 73 -12.93 -15.06 -10.41
N PRO A 74 -13.24 -13.78 -10.12
CA PRO A 74 -13.66 -12.84 -11.15
C PRO A 74 -12.47 -12.31 -11.97
N VAL A 75 -12.67 -12.13 -13.29
CA VAL A 75 -11.75 -11.38 -14.17
C VAL A 75 -11.56 -9.97 -13.60
N GLY A 76 -10.32 -9.52 -13.44
CA GLY A 76 -10.01 -8.22 -12.84
C GLY A 76 -10.14 -8.20 -11.31
N GLY A 77 -10.17 -9.37 -10.66
CA GLY A 77 -10.20 -9.49 -9.21
C GLY A 77 -9.48 -10.74 -8.69
N GLY A 78 -9.97 -11.26 -7.56
CA GLY A 78 -9.36 -12.39 -6.86
C GLY A 78 -10.11 -12.78 -5.59
N VAL A 79 -9.68 -13.88 -4.98
CA VAL A 79 -10.18 -14.45 -3.72
C VAL A 79 -9.02 -14.72 -2.76
N ILE A 80 -9.31 -14.75 -1.46
CA ILE A 80 -8.32 -15.03 -0.41
C ILE A 80 -8.72 -16.32 0.29
N VAL A 81 -7.84 -17.32 0.29
CA VAL A 81 -8.11 -18.67 0.81
C VAL A 81 -6.91 -19.11 1.65
N GLY A 82 -7.13 -19.24 2.96
CA GLY A 82 -6.07 -19.62 3.91
C GLY A 82 -4.90 -18.63 3.89
N ASP A 83 -3.72 -19.11 3.52
CA ASP A 83 -2.50 -18.29 3.43
C ASP A 83 -2.28 -17.66 2.04
N THR A 84 -3.16 -17.94 1.06
CA THR A 84 -2.93 -17.66 -0.36
C THR A 84 -4.01 -16.74 -0.94
N VAL A 85 -3.60 -15.76 -1.75
CA VAL A 85 -4.47 -14.95 -2.60
C VAL A 85 -4.41 -15.54 -4.00
N VAL A 86 -5.57 -15.85 -4.58
CA VAL A 86 -5.69 -16.28 -5.98
C VAL A 86 -6.34 -15.16 -6.77
N THR A 87 -5.69 -14.67 -7.81
CA THR A 87 -6.14 -13.56 -8.65
C THR A 87 -6.31 -13.97 -10.10
N GLN A 88 -7.16 -13.25 -10.83
CA GLN A 88 -7.36 -13.44 -12.26
C GLN A 88 -7.25 -12.10 -13.03
N PRO A 89 -6.03 -11.64 -13.36
CA PRO A 89 -5.83 -10.36 -14.07
C PRO A 89 -6.49 -10.34 -15.46
N ALA A 90 -6.53 -11.49 -16.15
CA ALA A 90 -7.15 -11.68 -17.46
C ALA A 90 -7.91 -13.02 -17.48
N ALA A 91 -8.86 -13.19 -18.40
CA ALA A 91 -9.69 -14.39 -18.49
C ALA A 91 -8.86 -15.69 -18.58
N GLY A 92 -9.04 -16.59 -17.60
CA GLY A 92 -8.31 -17.86 -17.51
C GLY A 92 -6.84 -17.77 -17.08
N SER A 93 -6.31 -16.58 -16.81
CA SER A 93 -4.95 -16.38 -16.30
C SER A 93 -4.98 -16.26 -14.78
N PHE A 94 -4.56 -17.32 -14.08
CA PHE A 94 -4.57 -17.38 -12.62
C PHE A 94 -3.17 -17.19 -12.05
N LEU A 95 -3.04 -16.31 -11.05
CA LEU A 95 -1.80 -16.07 -10.30
C LEU A 95 -2.05 -16.25 -8.81
N GLY A 96 -1.05 -16.80 -8.11
CA GLY A 96 -1.11 -17.06 -6.68
C GLY A 96 -0.04 -16.28 -5.91
N PHE A 97 -0.44 -15.70 -4.78
CA PHE A 97 0.43 -14.89 -3.91
C PHE A 97 0.23 -15.23 -2.44
N SER A 98 1.23 -14.96 -1.61
CA SER A 98 1.11 -14.96 -0.17
C SER A 98 0.12 -13.89 0.29
N SER A 99 -0.81 -14.26 1.15
CA SER A 99 -1.69 -13.31 1.86
C SER A 99 -0.94 -12.44 2.87
N ARG A 100 0.34 -12.74 3.18
CA ARG A 100 1.15 -11.90 4.08
C ARG A 100 1.69 -10.68 3.34
N CYS A 101 1.18 -9.51 3.71
CA CYS A 101 1.69 -8.22 3.26
C CYS A 101 3.18 -8.07 3.62
N THR A 102 3.95 -7.68 2.61
CA THR A 102 5.42 -7.62 2.64
C THR A 102 6.00 -6.42 3.38
N HIS A 103 5.17 -5.55 3.96
CA HIS A 103 5.58 -4.50 4.89
C HIS A 103 5.98 -5.08 6.26
N LEU A 104 5.02 -5.65 6.99
CA LEU A 104 5.19 -6.15 8.37
C LEU A 104 4.43 -7.47 8.64
N GLY A 105 4.12 -8.26 7.61
CA GLY A 105 3.59 -9.63 7.75
C GLY A 105 2.10 -9.77 8.09
N CYS A 106 1.37 -8.65 8.24
CA CYS A 106 -0.10 -8.63 8.34
C CYS A 106 -0.76 -9.39 7.18
N LEU A 107 -1.92 -9.99 7.43
CA LEU A 107 -2.73 -10.57 6.35
C LEU A 107 -3.43 -9.45 5.54
N VAL A 108 -3.39 -9.56 4.22
CA VAL A 108 -4.31 -8.85 3.32
C VAL A 108 -5.72 -9.41 3.50
N ASN A 109 -6.74 -8.56 3.41
CA ASN A 109 -8.12 -8.93 3.76
C ASN A 109 -9.16 -8.66 2.66
N GLN A 110 -8.76 -8.05 1.55
CA GLN A 110 -9.67 -7.67 0.47
C GLN A 110 -8.94 -7.72 -0.88
N VAL A 111 -9.63 -8.21 -1.91
CA VAL A 111 -9.29 -7.95 -3.32
C VAL A 111 -10.46 -7.17 -3.92
N ALA A 112 -10.21 -5.95 -4.37
CA ALA A 112 -11.23 -5.05 -4.94
C ALA A 112 -10.57 -3.95 -5.77
N ASP A 113 -11.28 -3.42 -6.76
CA ASP A 113 -10.82 -2.31 -7.62
C ASP A 113 -9.49 -2.61 -8.35
N GLY A 114 -9.26 -3.88 -8.71
CA GLY A 114 -8.00 -4.34 -9.30
C GLY A 114 -6.81 -4.40 -8.32
N LEU A 115 -7.06 -4.31 -7.01
CA LEU A 115 -6.03 -4.26 -5.97
C LEU A 115 -6.25 -5.29 -4.85
N ILE A 116 -5.16 -5.92 -4.42
CA ILE A 116 -5.05 -6.68 -3.17
C ILE A 116 -4.69 -5.68 -2.05
N LYS A 117 -5.46 -5.62 -0.97
CA LYS A 117 -5.37 -4.54 0.04
C LYS A 117 -4.99 -5.07 1.44
N CYS A 118 -4.02 -4.41 2.08
CA CYS A 118 -3.60 -4.66 3.46
C CYS A 118 -4.25 -3.65 4.43
N PRO A 119 -5.01 -4.10 5.45
CA PRO A 119 -5.78 -3.20 6.32
C PRO A 119 -4.91 -2.51 7.38
N CYS A 120 -3.74 -3.06 7.73
CA CYS A 120 -2.93 -2.55 8.84
C CYS A 120 -2.28 -1.18 8.58
N HIS A 121 -1.88 -0.93 7.33
CA HIS A 121 -1.07 0.25 6.95
C HIS A 121 -1.40 0.77 5.54
N ASN A 122 -2.55 0.38 4.97
CA ASN A 122 -3.03 0.75 3.63
C ASN A 122 -2.11 0.39 2.44
N SER A 123 -1.12 -0.49 2.62
CA SER A 123 -0.36 -1.04 1.48
C SER A 123 -1.28 -1.80 0.53
N SER A 124 -1.09 -1.60 -0.76
CA SER A 124 -1.84 -2.30 -1.79
C SER A 124 -0.94 -2.81 -2.90
N PHE A 125 -1.40 -3.88 -3.55
CA PHE A 125 -0.69 -4.58 -4.61
C PHE A 125 -1.63 -4.74 -5.81
N HIS A 126 -1.08 -4.71 -7.02
CA HIS A 126 -1.81 -5.06 -8.23
C HIS A 126 -2.10 -6.58 -8.27
N LEU A 127 -2.95 -7.02 -9.20
CA LEU A 127 -3.30 -8.44 -9.36
C LEU A 127 -2.15 -9.32 -9.87
N ASP A 128 -1.01 -8.74 -10.24
CA ASP A 128 0.25 -9.45 -10.51
C ASP A 128 1.18 -9.50 -9.28
N GLY A 129 0.70 -9.05 -8.11
CA GLY A 129 1.43 -9.01 -6.85
C GLY A 129 2.41 -7.84 -6.72
N THR A 130 2.60 -7.00 -7.75
CA THR A 130 3.49 -5.84 -7.69
C THR A 130 2.92 -4.74 -6.79
N VAL A 131 3.79 -3.86 -6.25
CA VAL A 131 3.37 -2.80 -5.31
C VAL A 131 2.59 -1.71 -6.06
N ALA A 132 1.36 -1.46 -5.63
CA ALA A 132 0.54 -0.34 -6.08
C ALA A 132 0.63 0.86 -5.11
N ALA A 133 0.70 0.60 -3.80
CA ALA A 133 0.94 1.62 -2.78
C ALA A 133 1.72 1.07 -1.57
N GLY A 134 2.61 1.92 -1.02
CA GLY A 134 3.39 1.62 0.18
C GLY A 134 2.56 1.62 1.48
N PRO A 135 3.18 1.46 2.67
CA PRO A 135 4.63 1.36 2.92
C PRO A 135 5.32 0.05 2.50
N ALA A 136 4.61 -0.98 2.03
CA ALA A 136 5.26 -2.12 1.38
C ALA A 136 6.13 -1.67 0.19
N SER A 137 7.38 -2.13 0.14
CA SER A 137 8.37 -1.72 -0.87
C SER A 137 8.80 -2.82 -1.83
N ARG A 138 8.23 -4.03 -1.69
CA ARG A 138 8.49 -5.20 -2.55
C ARG A 138 7.18 -5.92 -2.91
N PRO A 139 7.08 -6.55 -4.09
CA PRO A 139 5.93 -7.38 -4.48
C PRO A 139 5.61 -8.46 -3.44
N LEU A 140 4.36 -8.93 -3.42
CA LEU A 140 3.95 -10.10 -2.64
C LEU A 140 4.79 -11.33 -3.01
N ASP A 141 5.11 -12.16 -2.01
CA ASP A 141 5.77 -13.44 -2.25
C ASP A 141 4.86 -14.35 -3.09
N THR A 142 5.37 -14.98 -4.15
CA THR A 142 4.55 -15.83 -5.01
C THR A 142 4.17 -17.14 -4.34
N ARG A 143 2.97 -17.64 -4.66
CA ARG A 143 2.49 -18.98 -4.32
C ARG A 143 2.15 -19.70 -5.63
N PRO A 144 2.90 -20.75 -6.01
CA PRO A 144 2.55 -21.54 -7.19
C PRO A 144 1.10 -22.03 -7.13
N VAL A 145 0.40 -21.91 -8.26
CA VAL A 145 -0.96 -22.42 -8.47
C VAL A 145 -1.04 -23.01 -9.88
N ARG A 146 -1.90 -24.01 -10.05
CA ARG A 146 -2.23 -24.61 -11.36
C ARG A 146 -3.72 -24.94 -11.43
N VAL A 147 -4.23 -25.10 -12.65
CA VAL A 147 -5.64 -25.46 -12.90
C VAL A 147 -5.74 -26.96 -13.17
N GLU A 148 -6.61 -27.65 -12.42
CA GLU A 148 -6.93 -29.06 -12.58
C GLU A 148 -8.45 -29.20 -12.79
N GLY A 149 -8.87 -29.36 -14.05
CA GLY A 149 -10.29 -29.35 -14.42
C GLY A 149 -10.91 -27.96 -14.20
N ASP A 150 -11.92 -27.87 -13.33
CA ASP A 150 -12.52 -26.61 -12.89
C ASP A 150 -11.90 -26.06 -11.58
N GLN A 151 -10.96 -26.78 -10.96
CA GLN A 151 -10.31 -26.39 -9.70
C GLN A 151 -9.01 -25.63 -9.94
N ILE A 152 -8.71 -24.70 -9.05
CA ILE A 152 -7.39 -24.11 -8.86
C ILE A 152 -6.77 -24.78 -7.64
N VAL A 153 -5.58 -25.35 -7.80
CA VAL A 153 -4.85 -26.08 -6.75
C VAL A 153 -3.47 -25.47 -6.55
N HIS A 154 -2.79 -25.81 -5.46
CA HIS A 154 -1.37 -25.44 -5.28
C HIS A 154 -0.50 -26.07 -6.37
N GLY A 155 0.39 -25.26 -6.94
CA GLY A 155 1.24 -25.57 -8.10
C GLY A 155 2.41 -26.49 -7.79
#